data_AF-A0A6P1AHW3-F1
#
_entry.id   AF-A0A6P1AHW3-F1
#
_cell.length_a   1.000
_cell.length_b   1.000
_cell.length_c   1.000
_cell.angle_alpha   90.00
_cell.angle_beta   90.00
_cell.angle_gamma   90.00
#
_symmetry.space_group_name_H-M   'P 1'
#
loop_
_entity.id
_entity.type
_entity.pdbx_description
1 polymer ?
#
loop_
_entity_poly.entity_id
_entity_poly.type
_entity_poly.pdbx_seq_one_letter_code
_entity_poly.pdbx_strand_id
1 'polypeptide(L)'
;MKILVLNAGSSSQKSCLYELEKKLPDSPLKPLWEAKIDWTKKSGFAVLKVENNREKSLEKELPGTEKEKAIAQMLDTLYQGETAVLSSLQEIDVVGHRVVHGGSRYRKATIVTPEVQATIKSLFPLAPEHNPINLEGIEAVEKVLPNVRQIVVFDTAFHAEIPLAAAVYPLPYEFFQQGIRRYGFH
;
A
#
# COMPACT_ATOMS: atom_id res chain seq x y z
N MET A 1 14.71 6.60 11.21
CA MET A 1 14.17 6.64 9.84
C MET A 1 12.67 6.54 9.94
N LYS A 2 11.91 7.47 9.35
CA LYS A 2 10.46 7.44 9.34
C LYS A 2 9.94 6.81 8.06
N ILE A 3 9.18 5.72 8.21
CA ILE A 3 8.62 4.95 7.09
C ILE A 3 7.10 5.04 7.13
N LEU A 4 6.52 5.59 6.06
CA LEU A 4 5.08 5.59 5.86
C LEU A 4 4.68 4.33 5.10
N VAL A 5 3.75 3.54 5.62
CA VAL A 5 3.27 2.30 5.00
C VAL A 5 1.83 2.48 4.57
N LEU A 6 1.52 2.19 3.31
CA LEU A 6 0.18 2.24 2.72
C LEU A 6 -0.29 0.84 2.36
N ASN A 7 -1.51 0.52 2.76
CA ASN A 7 -2.24 -0.67 2.35
C ASN A 7 -3.60 -0.24 1.80
N ALA A 8 -3.66 -0.15 0.48
CA ALA A 8 -4.86 0.21 -0.26
C ALA A 8 -5.65 -1.06 -0.62
N GLY A 9 -6.94 -1.08 -0.30
CA GLY A 9 -7.89 -2.11 -0.70
C GLY A 9 -9.11 -1.50 -1.39
N SER A 10 -10.00 -2.36 -1.91
CA SER A 10 -11.20 -1.95 -2.66
C SER A 10 -12.10 -0.96 -1.91
N SER A 11 -12.25 -1.19 -0.60
CA SER A 11 -13.17 -0.47 0.28
C SER A 11 -12.50 0.24 1.46
N SER A 12 -11.17 0.14 1.59
CA SER A 12 -10.45 0.83 2.67
C SER A 12 -9.00 1.13 2.34
N GLN A 13 -8.47 2.18 2.97
CA GLN A 13 -7.06 2.54 2.95
C GLN A 13 -6.58 2.52 4.40
N LYS A 14 -5.58 1.70 4.70
CA LYS A 14 -4.90 1.72 5.99
C LYS A 14 -3.51 2.29 5.79
N SER A 15 -3.09 3.17 6.68
CA SER A 15 -1.81 3.83 6.60
C SER A 15 -1.20 3.95 7.99
N CYS A 16 0.10 3.67 8.12
CA CYS A 16 0.82 3.79 9.39
C CYS A 16 2.16 4.48 9.17
N LEU A 17 2.55 5.36 10.08
CA LEU A 17 3.90 5.91 10.15
C LEU A 17 4.68 5.21 11.26
N TYR A 18 5.83 4.64 10.92
CA TYR A 18 6.74 4.03 11.87
C TYR A 18 8.04 4.80 11.96
N GLU A 19 8.67 4.79 13.13
CA GLU A 19 10.03 5.24 13.32
C GLU A 19 10.94 4.04 13.59
N LEU A 20 11.85 3.78 12.66
CA LEU A 20 12.84 2.73 12.73
C LEU A 20 14.16 3.29 13.24
N GLU A 21 14.67 2.64 14.27
CA GLU A 21 16.04 2.82 14.76
C GLU A 21 17.03 1.94 13.98
N LYS A 22 18.32 2.02 14.33
CA LYS A 22 19.38 1.28 13.63
C LYS A 22 19.25 -0.24 13.74
N LYS A 23 18.68 -0.74 14.83
CA LYS A 23 18.46 -2.17 15.06
C LYS A 23 16.99 -2.50 14.76
N LEU A 24 16.76 -3.52 13.95
CA LEU A 24 15.40 -4.03 13.73
C LEU A 24 14.88 -4.66 15.03
N PRO A 25 13.63 -4.37 15.41
CA PRO A 25 13.02 -4.95 16.59
C PRO A 25 12.60 -6.40 16.33
N ASP A 26 12.60 -7.21 17.39
CA ASP A 26 12.15 -8.61 17.35
C ASP A 26 10.60 -8.72 17.36
N SER A 27 9.90 -7.60 17.54
CA SER A 27 8.44 -7.52 17.59
C SER A 27 7.94 -6.33 16.77
N PRO A 28 6.69 -6.38 16.26
CA PRO A 28 6.13 -5.27 15.50
C PRO A 28 6.17 -3.95 16.27
N LEU A 29 6.62 -2.89 15.60
CA LEU A 29 6.62 -1.55 16.17
C LEU A 29 5.18 -1.05 16.35
N LYS A 30 4.96 -0.27 17.41
CA LYS A 30 3.77 0.57 17.49
C LYS A 30 3.94 1.75 16.53
N PRO A 31 2.94 2.09 15.72
CA PRO A 31 3.03 3.25 14.84
C PRO A 31 3.09 4.54 15.66
N LEU A 32 3.80 5.54 15.16
CA LEU A 32 3.68 6.92 15.65
C LEU A 32 2.30 7.48 15.33
N TRP A 33 1.76 7.09 14.18
CA TRP A 33 0.47 7.54 13.64
C TRP A 33 -0.14 6.43 12.81
N GLU A 34 -1.45 6.26 12.92
CA GLU A 34 -2.27 5.30 12.20
C GLU A 34 -3.49 6.02 11.63
N ALA A 35 -3.86 5.69 10.40
CA ALA A 35 -5.12 6.10 9.82
C ALA A 35 -5.82 5.00 9.02
N LYS A 36 -7.14 5.10 9.01
CA LYS A 36 -8.02 4.28 8.19
C LYS A 36 -9.04 5.17 7.48
N ILE A 37 -9.12 5.05 6.17
CA ILE A 37 -10.27 5.53 5.37
C ILE A 37 -11.17 4.33 5.08
N ASP A 38 -12.47 4.47 5.33
CA ASP A 38 -13.49 3.46 5.04
C ASP A 38 -14.56 4.05 4.11
N TRP A 39 -14.67 3.52 2.90
CA TRP A 39 -15.63 3.99 1.88
C TRP A 39 -17.01 3.30 1.97
N THR A 40 -17.18 2.37 2.89
CA THR A 40 -18.42 1.57 2.99
C THR A 40 -19.30 1.97 4.15
N LYS A 41 -18.75 2.68 5.14
CA LYS A 41 -19.45 3.03 6.38
C LYS A 41 -20.65 3.96 6.18
N LYS A 42 -20.65 4.79 5.12
CA LYS A 42 -21.75 5.73 4.83
C LYS A 42 -21.87 5.99 3.32
N SER A 43 -23.06 5.82 2.76
CA SER A 43 -23.29 6.05 1.33
C SER A 43 -22.94 7.49 0.93
N GLY A 44 -22.11 7.65 -0.10
CA GLY A 44 -21.64 8.95 -0.59
C GLY A 44 -20.47 9.58 0.20
N PHE A 45 -20.03 8.96 1.30
CA PHE A 45 -18.96 9.49 2.14
C PHE A 45 -17.90 8.44 2.43
N ALA A 46 -16.67 8.90 2.66
CA ALA A 46 -15.61 8.13 3.27
C ALA A 46 -15.45 8.56 4.73
N VAL A 47 -15.21 7.62 5.64
CA VAL A 47 -14.92 7.93 7.03
C VAL A 47 -13.42 7.77 7.26
N LEU A 48 -12.76 8.89 7.54
CA LEU A 48 -11.37 8.95 7.97
C LEU A 48 -11.31 8.85 9.49
N LYS A 49 -10.56 7.87 10.00
CA LYS A 49 -10.15 7.74 11.40
C LYS A 49 -8.65 7.86 11.49
N VAL A 50 -8.16 8.61 12.47
CA VAL A 50 -6.73 8.81 12.72
C VAL A 50 -6.47 8.70 14.21
N GLU A 51 -5.37 8.05 14.57
CA GLU A 51 -4.87 7.97 15.94
C GLU A 51 -3.35 8.15 15.95
N ASN A 52 -2.80 8.77 16.99
CA ASN A 52 -1.35 8.84 17.20
C ASN A 52 -0.91 8.16 18.49
N ASN A 53 0.40 8.02 18.65
CA ASN A 53 1.02 7.39 19.82
C ASN A 53 0.89 8.20 21.14
N ARG A 54 0.15 9.31 21.13
CA ARG A 54 -0.14 10.18 22.29
C ARG A 54 -1.63 10.16 22.63
N GLU A 55 -2.35 9.13 22.17
CA GLU A 55 -3.78 8.90 22.42
C GLU A 55 -4.68 10.04 21.92
N LYS A 56 -4.20 10.81 20.92
CA LYS A 56 -5.03 11.76 20.18
C LYS A 56 -5.68 11.07 19.01
N SER A 57 -6.96 11.32 18.82
CA SER A 57 -7.73 10.72 17.74
C SER A 57 -8.61 11.75 17.03
N LEU A 58 -8.86 11.51 15.76
CA LEU A 58 -9.72 12.31 14.89
C LEU A 58 -10.62 11.36 14.10
N GLU A 59 -11.91 11.67 14.01
CA GLU A 59 -12.84 11.04 13.07
C GLU A 59 -13.48 12.13 12.20
N LYS A 60 -13.42 11.98 10.89
CA LYS A 60 -13.93 12.96 9.92
C LYS A 60 -14.63 12.28 8.75
N GLU A 61 -15.74 12.85 8.31
CA GLU A 61 -16.40 12.46 7.07
C GLU A 61 -15.83 13.26 5.89
N LEU A 62 -15.51 12.55 4.81
CA LEU A 62 -14.97 13.10 3.57
C LEU A 62 -15.90 12.72 2.40
N PRO A 63 -15.95 13.50 1.31
CA PRO A 63 -16.67 13.09 0.09
C PRO A 63 -16.14 11.75 -0.43
N GLY A 64 -17.04 10.77 -0.62
CA GLY A 64 -16.67 9.41 -1.02
C GLY A 64 -16.21 9.28 -2.49
N THR A 65 -16.51 10.28 -3.31
CA THR A 65 -16.21 10.29 -4.76
C THR A 65 -14.77 10.71 -5.08
N GLU A 66 -14.01 11.25 -4.12
CA GLU A 66 -12.68 11.84 -4.35
C GLU A 66 -11.60 11.10 -3.53
N LYS A 67 -11.27 9.86 -3.92
CA LYS A 67 -10.30 9.01 -3.18
C LYS A 67 -8.92 9.66 -3.04
N GLU A 68 -8.39 10.25 -4.11
CA GLU A 68 -7.08 10.92 -4.10
C GLU A 68 -7.04 12.05 -3.07
N LYS A 69 -8.09 12.87 -3.02
CA LYS A 69 -8.21 13.98 -2.07
C LYS A 69 -8.39 13.48 -0.64
N ALA A 70 -9.13 12.38 -0.45
CA ALA A 70 -9.25 11.76 0.86
C ALA A 70 -7.90 11.24 1.38
N ILE A 71 -7.06 10.67 0.50
CA ILE A 71 -5.69 10.29 0.84
C ILE A 71 -4.84 11.53 1.17
N ALA A 72 -4.90 12.59 0.37
CA ALA A 72 -4.17 13.83 0.65
C ALA A 72 -4.56 14.42 2.02
N GLN A 73 -5.86 14.51 2.32
CA GLN A 73 -6.35 14.99 3.61
C GLN A 73 -5.97 14.07 4.78
N MET A 74 -5.89 12.76 4.56
CA MET A 74 -5.36 11.82 5.54
C MET A 74 -3.88 12.13 5.81
N LEU A 75 -3.07 12.35 4.77
CA LEU A 75 -1.65 12.70 4.92
C LEU A 75 -1.45 14.06 5.60
N ASP A 76 -2.34 15.03 5.42
CA ASP A 76 -2.28 16.30 6.14
C ASP A 76 -2.32 16.13 7.66
N THR A 77 -3.00 15.10 8.16
CA THR A 77 -3.06 14.83 9.61
C THR A 77 -1.73 14.32 10.20
N LEU A 78 -0.74 13.96 9.37
CA LEU A 78 0.60 13.63 9.85
C LEU A 78 1.33 14.84 10.44
N TYR A 79 1.03 16.05 9.95
CA TYR A 79 1.74 17.27 10.32
C TYR A 79 0.83 18.45 10.72
N GLN A 80 -0.49 18.28 10.63
CA GLN A 80 -1.48 19.28 11.03
C GLN A 80 -2.47 18.72 12.06
N GLY A 81 -2.95 19.59 12.95
CA GLY A 81 -3.97 19.25 13.93
C GLY A 81 -3.45 18.46 15.13
N GLU A 82 -4.38 17.90 15.92
CA GLU A 82 -4.07 17.25 17.19
C GLU A 82 -3.40 15.87 17.05
N THR A 83 -3.58 15.21 15.89
CA THR A 83 -2.98 13.91 15.58
C THR A 83 -1.58 14.04 14.98
N ALA A 84 -1.10 15.26 14.71
CA ALA A 84 0.19 15.52 14.10
C ALA A 84 1.35 14.89 14.90
N VAL A 85 2.24 14.21 14.18
CA VAL A 85 3.47 13.61 14.69
C VAL A 85 4.73 14.07 13.97
N LEU A 86 4.56 14.80 12.87
CA LEU A 86 5.61 15.44 12.07
C LEU A 86 5.45 16.96 12.13
N SER A 87 6.55 17.67 11.90
CA SER A 87 6.55 19.11 11.62
C SER A 87 6.28 19.39 10.14
N SER A 88 6.69 18.48 9.25
CA SER A 88 6.35 18.50 7.84
C SER A 88 6.43 17.12 7.18
N LEU A 89 5.83 16.98 6.00
CA LEU A 89 5.87 15.73 5.23
C LEU A 89 7.28 15.35 4.74
N GLN A 90 8.23 16.29 4.70
CA GLN A 90 9.62 16.02 4.29
C GLN A 90 10.38 15.18 5.31
N GLU A 91 9.84 14.97 6.51
CA GLU A 91 10.41 14.06 7.51
C GLU A 91 10.19 12.57 7.17
N ILE A 92 9.39 12.26 6.15
CA ILE A 92 9.17 10.89 5.68
C ILE A 92 10.35 10.48 4.80
N ASP A 93 11.14 9.51 5.23
CA ASP A 93 12.33 9.05 4.51
C ASP A 93 11.97 8.11 3.34
N VAL A 94 10.99 7.22 3.57
CA VAL A 94 10.58 6.15 2.64
C VAL A 94 9.09 5.89 2.75
N VAL A 95 8.47 5.58 1.62
CA VAL A 95 7.09 5.07 1.58
C VAL A 95 7.06 3.63 1.10
N GLY A 96 6.38 2.76 1.85
CA GLY A 96 6.15 1.35 1.51
C GLY A 96 4.70 1.14 1.06
N HIS A 97 4.49 0.42 -0.03
CA HIS A 97 3.18 0.08 -0.57
C HIS A 97 3.01 -1.42 -0.59
N ARG A 98 1.90 -1.91 -0.02
CA ARG A 98 1.44 -3.26 -0.33
C ARG A 98 0.88 -3.28 -1.74
N VAL A 99 1.34 -4.22 -2.55
CA VAL A 99 0.78 -4.53 -3.87
C VAL A 99 0.39 -5.99 -3.90
N VAL A 100 -0.81 -6.32 -4.38
CA VAL A 100 -1.29 -7.70 -4.29
C VAL A 100 -0.50 -8.62 -5.24
N HIS A 101 -0.39 -8.28 -6.52
CA HIS A 101 0.16 -9.21 -7.51
C HIS A 101 1.42 -8.67 -8.19
N GLY A 102 2.56 -9.35 -8.00
CA GLY A 102 3.85 -9.05 -8.65
C GLY A 102 4.15 -9.88 -9.90
N GLY A 103 3.27 -10.84 -10.22
CA GLY A 103 3.46 -11.75 -11.34
C GLY A 103 4.65 -12.69 -11.11
N SER A 104 5.24 -13.20 -12.19
CA SER A 104 6.47 -13.99 -12.11
C SER A 104 7.73 -13.13 -11.98
N ARG A 105 7.64 -11.84 -12.30
CA ARG A 105 8.78 -10.91 -12.38
C ARG A 105 9.24 -10.45 -11.01
N TYR A 106 8.32 -10.00 -10.15
CA TYR A 106 8.69 -9.43 -8.86
C TYR A 106 8.56 -10.44 -7.73
N ARG A 107 9.74 -10.91 -7.28
CA ARG A 107 9.89 -11.96 -6.26
C ARG A 107 10.44 -11.40 -4.93
N LYS A 108 10.57 -10.07 -4.82
CA LYS A 108 11.07 -9.37 -3.63
C LYS A 108 10.58 -7.92 -3.60
N ALA A 109 10.72 -7.26 -2.46
CA ALA A 109 10.47 -5.82 -2.34
C ALA A 109 11.32 -5.05 -3.37
N THR A 110 10.70 -4.09 -4.06
CA THR A 110 11.30 -3.42 -5.23
C THR A 110 11.07 -1.92 -5.15
N ILE A 111 12.09 -1.12 -5.48
CA ILE A 111 11.96 0.34 -5.58
C ILE A 111 11.03 0.66 -6.76
N VAL A 112 10.08 1.57 -6.54
CA VAL A 112 9.15 2.01 -7.59
C VAL A 112 9.93 2.71 -8.70
N THR A 113 9.64 2.31 -9.94
CA THR A 113 10.09 2.94 -11.18
C THR A 113 8.93 2.95 -12.17
N PRO A 114 9.00 3.72 -13.28
CA PRO A 114 7.99 3.67 -14.33
C PRO A 114 7.77 2.25 -14.87
N GLU A 115 8.82 1.43 -14.93
CA GLU A 115 8.73 0.04 -15.36
C GLU A 115 7.97 -0.86 -14.36
N VAL A 116 8.18 -0.63 -13.06
CA VAL A 116 7.44 -1.32 -12.00
C VAL A 116 5.96 -0.98 -12.10
N GLN A 117 5.62 0.29 -12.24
CA GLN A 117 4.23 0.75 -12.41
C GLN A 117 3.57 0.15 -13.67
N ALA A 118 4.27 0.19 -14.81
CA ALA A 118 3.79 -0.41 -16.06
C ALA A 118 3.56 -1.93 -15.91
N THR A 119 4.43 -2.61 -15.18
CA THR A 119 4.25 -4.05 -14.91
C THR A 119 3.05 -4.29 -13.99
N ILE A 120 2.88 -3.52 -12.90
CA ILE A 120 1.69 -3.61 -12.03
C ILE A 120 0.41 -3.46 -12.84
N LYS A 121 0.39 -2.48 -13.77
CA LYS A 121 -0.72 -2.24 -14.71
C LYS A 121 -0.99 -3.43 -15.62
N SER A 122 0.05 -4.04 -16.18
CA SER A 122 -0.09 -5.25 -17.01
C SER A 122 -0.67 -6.45 -16.24
N LEU A 123 -0.55 -6.45 -14.91
CA LEU A 123 -1.04 -7.51 -14.03
C LEU A 123 -2.46 -7.26 -13.50
N PHE A 124 -3.14 -6.19 -13.92
CA PHE A 124 -4.55 -5.95 -13.57
C PHE A 124 -5.45 -7.15 -13.86
N PRO A 125 -5.34 -7.89 -14.98
CA PRO A 125 -6.16 -9.07 -15.21
C PRO A 125 -5.99 -10.18 -14.16
N LEU A 126 -4.85 -10.25 -13.46
CA LEU A 126 -4.60 -11.24 -12.41
C LEU A 126 -5.09 -10.79 -11.03
N ALA A 127 -5.25 -9.49 -10.81
CA ALA A 127 -5.74 -8.91 -9.56
C ALA A 127 -6.57 -7.63 -9.81
N PRO A 128 -7.72 -7.74 -10.50
CA PRO A 128 -8.46 -6.60 -11.04
C PRO A 128 -9.01 -5.69 -9.96
N GLU A 129 -9.40 -6.25 -8.81
CA GLU A 129 -9.96 -5.47 -7.70
C GLU A 129 -8.89 -4.86 -6.77
N HIS A 130 -7.60 -5.11 -7.02
CA HIS A 130 -6.53 -4.78 -6.09
C HIS A 130 -5.40 -3.97 -6.73
N ASN A 131 -4.76 -4.51 -7.78
CA ASN A 131 -3.60 -3.86 -8.40
C ASN A 131 -3.89 -2.44 -8.93
N PRO A 132 -5.08 -2.13 -9.53
CA PRO A 132 -5.41 -0.76 -9.91
C PRO A 132 -5.35 0.21 -8.74
N ILE A 133 -5.93 -0.19 -7.61
CA ILE A 133 -5.99 0.63 -6.40
C ILE A 133 -4.61 0.76 -5.75
N ASN A 134 -3.80 -0.29 -5.81
CA ASN A 134 -2.41 -0.21 -5.35
C ASN A 134 -1.59 0.77 -6.21
N LEU A 135 -1.80 0.79 -7.52
CA LEU A 135 -1.14 1.74 -8.43
C LEU A 135 -1.60 3.18 -8.19
N GLU A 136 -2.91 3.41 -8.03
CA GLU A 136 -3.46 4.73 -7.67
C GLU A 136 -2.82 5.27 -6.39
N GLY A 137 -2.60 4.42 -5.38
CA GLY A 137 -1.93 4.80 -4.14
C GLY A 137 -0.46 5.21 -4.33
N ILE A 138 0.26 4.56 -5.25
CA ILE A 138 1.65 4.91 -5.61
C ILE A 138 1.66 6.28 -6.30
N GLU A 139 0.82 6.46 -7.32
CA GLU A 139 0.71 7.72 -8.08
C GLU A 139 0.27 8.90 -7.20
N ALA A 140 -0.64 8.67 -6.25
CA ALA A 140 -1.06 9.67 -5.28
C ALA A 140 0.10 10.14 -4.39
N VAL A 141 0.96 9.21 -3.94
CA VAL A 141 2.15 9.56 -3.17
C VAL A 141 3.18 10.29 -4.04
N GLU A 142 3.34 9.94 -5.32
CA GLU A 142 4.22 10.69 -6.24
C GLU A 142 3.78 12.16 -6.39
N LYS A 143 2.46 12.42 -6.39
CA LYS A 143 1.92 13.79 -6.44
C LYS A 143 2.19 14.59 -5.16
N VAL A 144 2.06 13.97 -3.98
CA VAL A 144 2.15 14.65 -2.67
C VAL A 144 3.58 14.72 -2.14
N LEU A 145 4.40 13.70 -2.43
CA LEU A 145 5.77 13.51 -1.97
C LEU A 145 6.70 13.22 -3.17
N PRO A 146 6.91 14.17 -4.09
CA PRO A 146 7.56 13.91 -5.38
C PRO A 146 9.00 13.41 -5.30
N ASN A 147 9.70 13.68 -4.19
CA ASN A 147 11.10 13.30 -4.00
C ASN A 147 11.29 12.09 -3.07
N VAL A 148 10.20 11.53 -2.51
CA VAL A 148 10.32 10.41 -1.57
C VAL A 148 10.59 9.11 -2.31
N ARG A 149 11.46 8.27 -1.74
CA ARG A 149 11.67 6.92 -2.27
C ARG A 149 10.45 6.05 -1.93
N GLN A 150 9.84 5.47 -2.95
CA GLN A 150 8.75 4.52 -2.78
C GLN A 150 9.21 3.08 -3.04
N ILE A 151 8.71 2.14 -2.26
CA ILE A 151 9.00 0.71 -2.33
C ILE A 151 7.69 -0.05 -2.39
N VAL A 152 7.58 -0.99 -3.32
CA VAL A 152 6.47 -1.94 -3.38
C VAL A 152 6.86 -3.29 -2.77
N VAL A 153 5.94 -3.85 -1.98
CA VAL A 153 6.06 -5.18 -1.40
C VAL A 153 4.88 -6.01 -1.92
N PHE A 154 5.18 -7.09 -2.64
CA PHE A 154 4.18 -7.90 -3.31
C PHE A 154 3.72 -9.07 -2.43
N ASP A 155 2.42 -9.27 -2.27
CA ASP A 155 1.90 -10.44 -1.53
C ASP A 155 2.32 -11.77 -2.17
N THR A 156 2.53 -11.78 -3.50
CA THR A 156 2.98 -12.97 -4.22
C THR A 156 4.48 -13.27 -4.07
N ALA A 157 5.28 -12.35 -3.53
CA ALA A 157 6.74 -12.46 -3.55
C ALA A 157 7.27 -13.64 -2.73
N PHE A 158 6.70 -13.88 -1.55
CA PHE A 158 7.11 -14.98 -0.66
C PHE A 158 6.97 -16.35 -1.34
N HIS A 159 5.91 -16.52 -2.11
CA HIS A 159 5.56 -17.77 -2.79
C HIS A 159 6.30 -18.00 -4.09
N ALA A 160 7.19 -17.10 -4.48
CA ALA A 160 7.78 -17.14 -5.81
C ALA A 160 8.71 -18.35 -6.01
N GLU A 161 9.09 -19.07 -4.95
CA GLU A 161 9.92 -20.28 -4.97
C GLU A 161 9.10 -21.60 -4.99
N ILE A 162 7.76 -21.53 -5.07
CA ILE A 162 6.93 -22.75 -5.22
C ILE A 162 7.40 -23.55 -6.46
N PRO A 163 7.75 -24.84 -6.30
CA PRO A 163 8.24 -25.66 -7.40
C PRO A 163 7.16 -25.85 -8.47
N LEU A 164 7.57 -26.03 -9.73
CA LEU A 164 6.63 -26.17 -10.87
C LEU A 164 5.60 -27.28 -10.66
N ALA A 165 5.98 -28.41 -10.06
CA ALA A 165 5.08 -29.50 -9.75
C ALA A 165 3.89 -29.09 -8.85
N ALA A 166 4.04 -28.03 -8.05
CA ALA A 166 2.98 -27.46 -7.20
C ALA A 166 2.38 -26.17 -7.77
N ALA A 167 3.07 -25.51 -8.70
CA ALA A 167 2.62 -24.26 -9.32
C ALA A 167 1.77 -24.46 -10.57
N VAL A 168 2.03 -25.52 -11.34
CA VAL A 168 1.36 -25.79 -12.63
C VAL A 168 0.08 -26.57 -12.40
N TYR A 169 -1.02 -26.11 -12.98
CA TYR A 169 -2.29 -26.83 -12.95
C TYR A 169 -2.36 -27.90 -14.05
N PRO A 170 -3.12 -29.00 -13.85
CA PRO A 170 -3.32 -30.04 -14.85
C PRO A 170 -4.30 -29.57 -15.96
N LEU A 171 -3.88 -28.54 -16.70
CA LEU A 171 -4.59 -27.90 -17.81
C LEU A 171 -3.67 -27.87 -19.06
N PRO A 172 -4.18 -27.52 -20.26
CA PRO A 172 -3.32 -27.30 -21.43
C PRO A 172 -2.14 -26.38 -21.10
N TYR A 173 -0.93 -26.77 -21.51
CA TYR A 173 0.31 -26.12 -21.08
C TYR A 173 0.41 -24.67 -21.59
N GLU A 174 -0.30 -24.35 -22.66
CA GLU A 174 -0.42 -23.01 -23.24
C GLU A 174 -0.96 -22.01 -22.21
N PHE A 175 -1.85 -22.44 -21.31
CA PHE A 175 -2.36 -21.58 -20.22
C PHE A 175 -1.27 -21.23 -19.22
N PHE A 176 -0.38 -22.18 -18.89
CA PHE A 176 0.79 -21.89 -18.07
C PHE A 176 1.74 -20.89 -18.76
N GLN A 177 1.95 -21.04 -20.07
CA GLN A 177 2.74 -20.10 -20.87
C GLN A 177 2.11 -18.70 -20.93
N GLN A 178 0.78 -18.62 -20.85
CA GLN A 178 0.02 -17.38 -20.73
C GLN A 178 -0.02 -16.83 -19.28
N GLY A 179 0.63 -17.50 -18.32
CA GLY A 179 0.79 -17.02 -16.95
C GLY A 179 -0.21 -17.60 -15.93
N ILE A 180 -1.05 -18.56 -16.32
CA ILE A 180 -1.95 -19.27 -15.40
C ILE A 180 -1.13 -20.27 -14.58
N ARG A 181 -0.97 -19.97 -13.30
CA ARG A 181 -0.26 -20.80 -12.31
C ARG A 181 -0.69 -20.43 -10.90
N ARG A 182 -0.37 -21.27 -9.92
CA ARG A 182 -0.42 -20.88 -8.52
C ARG A 182 0.65 -19.81 -8.28
N TYR A 183 0.21 -18.63 -7.84
CA TYR A 183 1.09 -17.58 -7.33
C TYR A 183 1.18 -17.65 -5.82
N GLY A 184 0.03 -17.67 -5.10
CA GLY A 184 -0.01 -17.60 -3.64
C GLY A 184 -0.05 -16.15 -3.14
N PHE A 185 -0.70 -15.94 -1.99
CA PHE A 185 -0.85 -14.65 -1.33
C PHE A 185 -0.68 -14.82 0.18
N HIS A 186 -0.48 -13.71 0.89
CA HIS A 186 -0.10 -13.66 2.32
C HIS A 186 1.19 -14.42 2.62
#